data_AF-A0A5B8MFI0-F1
#
_entry.id   AF-A0A5B8MFI0-F1
#
_cell.length_a   1.000
_cell.length_b   1.000
_cell.length_c   1.000
_cell.angle_alpha   90.00
_cell.angle_beta   90.00
_cell.angle_gamma   90.00
#
_symmetry.space_group_name_H-M   'P 1'
#
loop_
_entity.id
_entity.type
_entity.pdbx_description
1 polymer ?
#
loop_
_entity_poly.entity_id
_entity_poly.type
_entity_poly.pdbx_seq_one_letter_code
_entity_poly.pdbx_strand_id
1 'polypeptide(L)'
;MASAAGGGGLGPKKKALLKALAVLLGALLVTSGCGLFVLMDYEEKQYRITNSDFGRFWLAINKGNPVLQPLTFNFAIIGLFMIYQQFYPRSRPAAERKTK
;
A
#
# COMPACT_ATOMS: atom_id res chain seq x y z
N MET A 1 -28.65 -4.08 -29.81
CA MET A 1 -27.30 -3.61 -30.18
C MET A 1 -26.34 -4.03 -29.08
N ALA A 2 -25.39 -4.91 -29.42
CA ALA A 2 -24.36 -5.39 -28.52
C ALA A 2 -23.38 -4.25 -28.21
N SER A 3 -23.14 -3.98 -26.91
CA SER A 3 -21.93 -3.27 -26.48
C SER A 3 -21.01 -4.29 -25.82
N ALA A 4 -20.22 -4.95 -26.67
CA ALA A 4 -19.06 -5.68 -26.25
C ALA A 4 -17.88 -4.70 -26.19
N ALA A 5 -17.50 -4.26 -24.99
CA ALA A 5 -16.19 -3.67 -24.67
C ALA A 5 -16.15 -3.29 -23.17
N GLY A 6 -15.28 -3.80 -22.31
CA GLY A 6 -14.21 -4.75 -22.53
C GLY A 6 -13.93 -5.51 -21.22
N GLY A 7 -14.08 -6.82 -21.28
CA GLY A 7 -13.30 -7.73 -20.45
C GLY A 7 -11.84 -7.65 -20.90
N GLY A 8 -11.18 -6.53 -20.62
CA GLY A 8 -9.77 -6.32 -20.87
C GLY A 8 -8.98 -7.12 -19.85
N GLY A 9 -8.92 -8.44 -20.04
CA GLY A 9 -8.07 -9.32 -19.26
C GLY A 9 -6.69 -8.69 -19.17
N LEU A 10 -6.25 -8.42 -17.93
CA LEU A 10 -5.00 -7.72 -17.63
C LEU A 10 -3.86 -8.42 -18.40
N GLY A 11 -3.31 -7.75 -19.41
CA GLY A 11 -2.30 -8.34 -20.29
C GLY A 11 -1.07 -8.81 -19.49
N PRO A 12 -0.34 -9.83 -19.95
CA PRO A 12 0.76 -10.43 -19.18
C PRO A 12 1.82 -9.41 -18.74
N LYS A 13 2.14 -8.43 -19.60
CA LYS A 13 3.04 -7.32 -19.26
C LYS A 13 2.51 -6.42 -18.14
N LYS A 14 1.21 -6.08 -18.18
CA LYS A 14 0.55 -5.28 -17.14
C LYS A 14 0.49 -6.03 -15.80
N LYS A 15 0.21 -7.34 -15.84
CA LYS A 15 0.24 -8.20 -14.63
C LYS A 15 1.62 -8.25 -14.00
N ALA A 16 2.67 -8.41 -14.81
CA ALA A 16 4.05 -8.41 -14.33
C ALA A 16 4.41 -7.06 -13.70
N LEU A 17 4.02 -5.95 -14.35
CA LEU A 17 4.24 -4.60 -13.81
C LEU A 17 3.50 -4.40 -12.48
N LEU A 18 2.22 -4.78 -12.38
CA LEU A 18 1.46 -4.65 -11.13
C LEU A 18 2.03 -5.51 -10.00
N LYS A 19 2.54 -6.71 -10.30
CA LYS A 19 3.24 -7.54 -9.31
C LYS A 19 4.53 -6.88 -8.83
N ALA A 20 5.34 -6.36 -9.75
CA ALA A 20 6.56 -5.64 -9.40
C ALA A 20 6.24 -4.40 -8.52
N LEU A 21 5.19 -3.66 -8.89
CA LEU A 21 4.75 -2.49 -8.13
C LEU A 21 4.19 -2.89 -6.76
N ALA A 22 3.49 -4.01 -6.65
CA ALA A 22 3.03 -4.54 -5.37
C ALA A 22 4.20 -4.96 -4.46
N VAL A 23 5.26 -5.57 -5.01
CA VAL A 23 6.47 -5.89 -4.22
C VAL A 23 7.14 -4.61 -3.72
N LEU A 24 7.27 -3.59 -4.58
CA LEU A 24 7.82 -2.29 -4.20
C LEU A 24 7.00 -1.60 -3.11
N LEU A 25 5.67 -1.55 -3.27
CA LEU A 25 4.78 -0.98 -2.26
C LEU A 25 4.75 -1.80 -0.97
N GLY A 26 4.89 -3.13 -1.06
CA GLY A 26 5.02 -4.02 0.10
C GLY A 26 6.30 -3.74 0.89
N ALA A 27 7.43 -3.62 0.22
CA ALA A 27 8.69 -3.22 0.85
C ALA A 27 8.57 -1.83 1.48
N LEU A 28 7.99 -0.86 0.76
CA LEU A 28 7.76 0.48 1.27
C LEU A 28 6.85 0.49 2.52
N LEU A 29 5.81 -0.35 2.52
CA LEU A 29 4.90 -0.50 3.65
C LEU A 29 5.62 -1.08 4.88
N VAL A 30 6.45 -2.09 4.70
CA VAL A 30 7.24 -2.70 5.79
C VAL A 30 8.23 -1.69 6.36
N THR A 31 9.00 -1.02 5.50
CA THR A 31 9.97 0.00 5.94
C THR A 31 9.26 1.16 6.64
N SER A 32 8.13 1.61 6.10
CA SER A 32 7.31 2.64 6.76
C SER A 32 6.74 2.14 8.09
N GLY A 33 6.28 0.90 8.19
CA GLY A 33 5.84 0.29 9.44
C GLY A 33 6.93 0.28 10.51
N CYS A 34 8.16 -0.12 10.17
CA CYS A 34 9.32 0.00 11.07
C CYS A 34 9.56 1.45 11.49
N GLY A 35 9.36 2.39 10.56
CA GLY A 35 9.41 3.81 10.82
C GLY A 35 8.38 4.34 11.82
N LEU A 36 7.15 3.82 11.78
CA LEU A 36 6.12 4.11 12.78
C LEU A 36 6.53 3.57 14.16
N PHE A 37 7.09 2.36 14.22
CA PHE A 37 7.61 1.79 15.46
C PHE A 37 8.72 2.64 16.07
N VAL A 38 9.62 3.22 15.26
CA VAL A 38 10.64 4.16 15.72
C VAL A 38 10.01 5.41 16.34
N LEU A 39 9.01 5.99 15.67
CA LEU A 39 8.32 7.18 16.18
C LEU A 39 7.59 6.88 17.49
N MET A 40 6.93 5.73 17.58
CA MET A 40 6.26 5.26 18.80
C MET A 40 7.27 5.04 19.95
N ASP A 41 8.39 4.37 19.69
CA ASP A 41 9.48 4.16 20.67
C ASP A 41 10.09 5.48 21.17
N TYR A 42 10.13 6.51 20.31
CA TYR A 42 10.55 7.86 20.68
C TYR A 42 9.50 8.59 21.53
N GLU A 43 8.22 8.51 21.16
CA GLU A 43 7.10 9.11 21.91
C GLU A 43 6.93 8.48 23.31
N GLU A 44 7.08 7.16 23.41
CA GLU A 44 7.02 6.41 24.68
C GLU A 44 8.30 6.52 25.53
N LYS A 45 9.31 7.26 25.05
CA LYS A 45 10.61 7.47 25.72
C LYS A 45 11.35 6.16 26.03
N GLN A 46 11.10 5.10 25.27
CA GLN A 46 11.79 3.81 25.40
C GLN A 46 13.18 3.87 24.78
N TYR A 47 13.33 4.59 23.66
CA TYR A 47 14.57 4.85 22.95
C TYR A 47 15.38 3.60 22.55
N ARG A 48 14.78 2.41 22.52
CA ARG A 48 15.47 1.15 22.20
C ARG A 48 15.70 1.03 20.70
N ILE A 49 14.69 1.35 19.91
CA ILE A 49 14.72 1.27 18.44
C ILE A 49 15.19 2.61 17.85
N THR A 50 14.79 3.71 18.48
CA THR A 50 15.20 5.08 18.14
C THR A 50 16.72 5.25 18.09
N ASN A 51 17.46 4.58 18.97
CA ASN A 51 18.93 4.69 19.03
C ASN A 51 19.67 3.86 17.97
N SER A 52 18.98 3.01 17.21
CA SER A 52 19.59 2.31 16.07
C SER A 52 19.90 3.27 14.91
N ASP A 53 20.79 2.86 14.00
CA ASP A 53 21.11 3.66 12.81
C ASP A 53 19.86 3.92 11.95
N PHE A 54 18.98 2.93 11.83
CA PHE A 54 17.69 3.08 11.17
C PHE A 54 16.82 4.11 11.90
N GLY A 55 16.69 4.01 13.22
CA GLY A 55 15.85 4.90 14.01
C GLY A 55 16.30 6.36 13.94
N ARG A 56 17.61 6.60 14.05
CA ARG A 56 18.21 7.94 13.94
C ARG A 56 18.01 8.55 12.55
N PHE A 57 18.25 7.77 11.50
CA PHE A 57 18.04 8.20 10.12
C PHE A 57 16.56 8.52 9.86
N TRP A 58 15.67 7.65 10.34
CA TRP A 58 14.23 7.80 10.16
C TRP A 58 13.65 9.02 10.89
N LEU A 59 14.13 9.29 12.10
CA LEU A 59 13.79 10.51 12.82
C LEU A 59 14.32 11.77 12.15
N ALA A 60 15.52 11.73 11.56
CA ALA A 60 16.05 12.86 10.81
C ALA A 60 15.17 13.20 9.60
N ILE A 61 14.75 12.17 8.86
CA ILE A 61 13.82 12.32 7.74
C ILE A 61 12.48 12.89 8.20
N ASN A 62 11.89 12.34 9.26
CA ASN A 62 10.59 12.80 9.75
C ASN A 62 10.62 14.18 10.41
N LYS A 63 11.73 14.58 11.01
CA LYS A 63 11.92 15.95 11.49
C LYS A 63 11.91 16.97 10.34
N GLY A 64 12.47 16.60 9.18
CA GLY A 64 12.44 17.44 7.97
C GLY A 64 11.05 17.53 7.34
N ASN A 65 10.26 16.46 7.41
CA ASN A 65 8.88 16.46 6.94
C ASN A 65 8.00 15.47 7.75
N PRO A 66 7.24 15.94 8.75
CA PRO A 66 6.45 15.06 9.61
C PRO A 66 5.26 14.42 8.89
N VAL A 67 4.87 14.94 7.73
CA VAL A 67 3.78 14.38 6.90
C VAL A 67 4.26 13.21 6.07
N LEU A 68 5.57 13.07 5.85
CA LEU A 68 6.12 12.04 4.97
C LEU A 68 5.81 10.63 5.49
N GLN A 69 5.91 10.41 6.80
CA GLN A 69 5.59 9.11 7.41
C GLN A 69 4.15 8.66 7.15
N PRO A 70 3.12 9.39 7.61
CA PRO A 70 1.75 8.97 7.42
C PRO A 70 1.41 8.90 5.94
N LEU A 71 1.94 9.81 5.12
CA LEU A 71 1.70 9.81 3.68
C LEU A 71 2.26 8.53 3.03
N THR A 72 3.52 8.18 3.29
CA THR A 72 4.17 6.99 2.72
C THR A 72 3.42 5.71 3.11
N PHE A 73 3.04 5.59 4.39
CA PHE A 73 2.26 4.46 4.88
C PHE A 73 0.90 4.33 4.18
N ASN A 74 0.13 5.43 4.13
CA ASN A 74 -1.20 5.44 3.52
C ASN A 74 -1.14 5.16 2.01
N PHE A 75 -0.20 5.78 1.29
CA PHE A 75 0.00 5.52 -0.14
C PHE A 75 0.35 4.06 -0.42
N ALA A 76 1.21 3.45 0.40
CA ALA A 76 1.59 2.05 0.25
C ALA A 76 0.38 1.11 0.45
N ILE A 77 -0.43 1.33 1.50
CA ILE A 77 -1.64 0.54 1.75
C ILE A 77 -2.67 0.69 0.62
N ILE A 78 -3.01 1.94 0.26
CA ILE A 78 -4.02 2.21 -0.76
C ILE A 78 -3.58 1.62 -2.10
N GLY A 79 -2.31 1.82 -2.48
CA GLY A 79 -1.76 1.27 -3.71
C GLY A 79 -1.82 -0.26 -3.74
N LEU A 80 -1.44 -0.93 -2.65
CA LEU A 80 -1.54 -2.39 -2.54
C LEU A 80 -2.99 -2.87 -2.64
N PHE A 81 -3.91 -2.18 -1.98
CA PHE A 81 -5.34 -2.51 -2.02
C PHE A 81 -5.92 -2.38 -3.44
N MET A 82 -5.60 -1.28 -4.14
CA MET A 82 -6.04 -1.07 -5.53
C MET A 82 -5.47 -2.14 -6.46
N ILE A 83 -4.21 -2.53 -6.30
CA ILE A 83 -3.60 -3.60 -7.07
C ILE A 83 -4.28 -4.94 -6.75
N TYR A 84 -4.57 -5.23 -5.49
CA TYR A 84 -5.29 -6.43 -5.09
C TYR A 84 -6.67 -6.53 -5.75
N GLN A 85 -7.43 -5.42 -5.79
CA GLN A 85 -8.72 -5.39 -6.48
C GLN A 85 -8.64 -5.64 -8.00
N GLN A 86 -7.51 -5.31 -8.64
CA GLN A 86 -7.29 -5.61 -10.07
C GLN A 86 -7.11 -7.12 -10.32
N PHE A 87 -6.55 -7.86 -9.34
CA PHE A 87 -6.39 -9.32 -9.43
C PHE A 87 -7.62 -10.09 -8.93
N TYR A 88 -8.33 -9.54 -7.95
CA TYR A 88 -9.52 -10.13 -7.33
C TYR A 88 -10.67 -9.12 -7.37
N PRO A 89 -11.22 -8.81 -8.55
CA PRO A 89 -12.36 -7.91 -8.67
C PRO A 89 -13.51 -8.49 -7.85
N ARG A 90 -14.07 -7.67 -6.96
CA ARG A 90 -15.23 -8.04 -6.15
C ARG A 90 -16.35 -8.39 -7.13
N SER A 91 -16.73 -9.66 -7.23
CA SER A 91 -17.88 -10.09 -8.00
C SER A 91 -19.05 -9.23 -7.57
N ARG A 92 -19.59 -8.42 -8.48
CA ARG A 92 -20.81 -7.64 -8.25
C ARG A 92 -21.85 -8.63 -7.70
N PRO A 93 -22.47 -8.38 -6.53
CA PRO A 93 -23.58 -9.23 -6.12
C PRO A 93 -24.58 -9.20 -7.27
N ALA A 94 -25.03 -10.38 -7.69
CA ALA A 94 -26.04 -10.55 -8.71
C ALA A 94 -27.39 -10.05 -8.18
N ALA A 95 -27.51 -8.74 -7.96
CA ALA A 95 -28.79 -8.11 -7.71
C ALA A 95 -29.59 -8.16 -9.02
N GLU A 96 -30.69 -8.91 -8.96
CA GLU A 96 -31.81 -8.88 -9.91
C GLU A 96 -31.57 -9.49 -11.30
N ARG A 97 -31.20 -10.77 -11.34
CA ARG A 97 -31.76 -11.66 -12.38
C ARG A 97 -32.78 -12.58 -11.74
N LYS A 98 -34.05 -12.23 -11.93
CA LYS A 98 -35.28 -13.04 -11.89
C LYS A 98 -36.32 -12.51 -10.90
N THR A 99 -37.16 -11.62 -11.41
CA THR A 99 -38.61 -11.78 -11.28
C THR A 99 -39.21 -11.19 -12.55
N LYS A 100 -39.55 -12.07 -13.47
CA LYS A 100 -40.41 -11.79 -14.63
C LYS A 100 -41.73 -12.48 -14.33
#